data_AF-A0A923G1N3-F1
#
_entry.id   AF-A0A923G1N3-F1
#
_cell.length_a   1.000
_cell.length_b   1.000
_cell.length_c   1.000
_cell.angle_alpha   90.00
_cell.angle_beta   90.00
_cell.angle_gamma   90.00
#
_symmetry.space_group_name_H-M   'P 1'
#
loop_
_entity.id
_entity.type
_entity.pdbx_description
1 polymer ?
#
loop_
_entity_poly.entity_id
_entity_poly.type
_entity_poly.pdbx_seq_one_letter_code
_entity_poly.pdbx_strand_id
1 'polypeptide(L)'
;MRKLAVVMAVLALAGCNNEVDGVHKKVAEHLSNPKTAKFANVRFDTQGSICGQFRGKDDAGKFEAYRSYVAIKHDGQYEIIVDDTGNNLRIREICGGADLQRRAEAVADQPAPEGWDVEVIQGANMGALSDMTARLIEKGIPSSVEYRDGKPVVLMGPFPTKEEAEARKADVMARQGTDSIVIQHGVQR
;
A
#
# COMPACT_ATOMS: atom_id res chain seq x y z
N MET A 1 31.96 27.05 -42.10
CA MET A 1 32.25 26.43 -40.79
C MET A 1 31.01 26.56 -39.91
N ARG A 2 30.42 25.42 -39.53
CA ARG A 2 29.12 25.30 -38.86
C ARG A 2 29.19 25.86 -37.43
N LYS A 3 28.29 26.79 -37.10
CA LYS A 3 28.09 27.28 -35.73
C LYS A 3 27.33 26.20 -34.95
N LEU A 4 27.99 25.61 -33.96
CA LEU A 4 27.39 24.66 -33.01
C LEU A 4 26.50 25.44 -32.04
N ALA A 5 25.18 25.32 -32.19
CA ALA A 5 24.22 25.70 -31.17
C ALA A 5 24.08 24.53 -30.19
N VAL A 6 24.75 24.62 -29.05
CA VAL A 6 24.54 23.71 -27.93
C VAL A 6 23.30 24.19 -27.18
N VAL A 7 22.17 23.50 -27.38
CA VAL A 7 20.96 23.69 -26.58
C VAL A 7 21.15 22.93 -25.27
N MET A 8 21.39 23.66 -24.18
CA MET A 8 21.29 23.12 -22.83
C MET A 8 19.81 22.82 -22.52
N ALA A 9 19.44 21.55 -22.64
CA ALA A 9 18.21 21.05 -22.05
C ALA A 9 18.44 20.88 -20.53
N VAL A 10 18.08 21.92 -19.76
CA VAL A 10 17.96 21.81 -18.30
C VAL A 10 16.65 21.08 -18.01
N LEU A 11 16.75 19.77 -17.74
CA LEU A 11 15.64 18.98 -17.21
C LEU A 11 15.26 19.52 -15.83
N ALA A 12 14.11 20.18 -15.75
CA ALA A 12 13.51 20.66 -14.52
C ALA A 12 13.02 19.47 -13.67
N LEU A 13 13.91 18.91 -12.84
CA LEU A 13 13.59 17.90 -11.83
C LEU A 13 12.94 18.50 -10.56
N ALA A 14 12.54 19.77 -10.57
CA ALA A 14 12.09 20.51 -9.39
C ALA A 14 10.58 20.40 -9.07
N GLY A 15 9.80 19.65 -9.86
CA GLY A 15 8.34 19.53 -9.69
C GLY A 15 7.89 18.44 -8.70
N CYS A 16 8.61 17.32 -8.62
CA CYS A 16 8.09 16.12 -7.94
C CYS A 16 8.02 16.26 -6.41
N ASN A 17 9.01 16.91 -5.79
CA ASN A 17 9.01 17.06 -4.32
C ASN A 17 7.91 18.01 -3.83
N ASN A 18 7.63 19.09 -4.57
CA ASN A 18 6.60 20.05 -4.19
C ASN A 18 5.18 19.46 -4.28
N GLU A 19 4.92 18.57 -5.25
CA GLU A 19 3.63 17.90 -5.38
C GLU A 19 3.37 16.94 -4.20
N VAL A 20 4.36 16.13 -3.83
CA VAL A 20 4.25 15.17 -2.70
C VAL A 20 4.02 15.90 -1.39
N ASP A 21 4.76 16.98 -1.12
CA ASP A 21 4.60 17.76 0.11
C ASP A 21 3.21 18.40 0.19
N GLY A 22 2.68 18.88 -0.93
CA GLY A 22 1.32 19.40 -1.03
C GLY A 22 0.26 18.32 -0.73
N VAL A 23 0.44 17.12 -1.29
CA VAL A 23 -0.43 15.97 -1.01
C VAL A 23 -0.33 15.54 0.45
N HIS A 24 0.86 15.42 1.01
CA HIS A 24 1.06 15.05 2.42
C HIS A 24 0.38 16.03 3.37
N LYS A 25 0.41 17.33 3.10
CA LYS A 25 -0.33 18.32 3.90
C LYS A 25 -1.84 18.04 3.90
N LYS A 26 -2.43 17.82 2.73
CA LYS A 26 -3.86 17.49 2.60
C LYS A 26 -4.21 16.17 3.26
N VAL A 27 -3.43 15.12 3.05
CA VAL A 27 -3.65 13.80 3.68
C VAL A 27 -3.55 13.89 5.20
N ALA A 28 -2.60 14.68 5.72
CA ALA A 28 -2.43 14.87 7.16
C ALA A 28 -3.64 15.54 7.84
N GLU A 29 -4.47 16.29 7.10
CA GLU A 29 -5.72 16.88 7.63
C GLU A 29 -6.74 15.80 8.05
N HIS A 30 -6.58 14.55 7.59
CA HIS A 30 -7.40 13.41 8.02
C HIS A 30 -6.94 12.77 9.34
N LEU A 31 -5.94 13.35 10.03
CA LEU A 31 -5.47 12.92 11.34
C LEU A 31 -5.99 13.85 12.44
N SER A 32 -6.22 13.30 13.64
CA SER A 32 -6.54 14.11 14.83
C SER A 32 -5.43 15.12 15.14
N ASN A 33 -4.17 14.75 14.90
CA ASN A 33 -3.02 15.64 15.01
C ASN A 33 -2.17 15.65 13.72
N PRO A 34 -2.49 16.53 12.75
CA PRO A 34 -1.82 16.60 11.44
C PRO A 34 -0.30 16.83 11.53
N LYS A 35 0.18 17.50 12.58
CA LYS A 35 1.61 17.81 12.76
C LYS A 35 2.46 16.59 13.09
N THR A 36 1.83 15.47 13.42
CA THR A 36 2.50 14.21 13.79
C THR A 36 2.51 13.21 12.66
N ALA A 37 2.03 13.61 11.47
CA ALA A 37 1.91 12.76 10.30
C ALA A 37 3.25 12.09 9.95
N LYS A 38 3.20 10.78 9.73
CA LYS A 38 4.29 10.00 9.16
C LYS A 38 3.76 9.28 7.93
N PHE A 39 4.52 9.37 6.85
CA PHE A 39 4.21 8.73 5.58
C PHE A 39 5.17 7.57 5.33
N ALA A 40 4.66 6.52 4.68
CA ALA A 40 5.40 5.30 4.36
C ALA A 40 4.96 4.76 3.00
N ASN A 41 5.86 4.03 2.34
CA ASN A 41 5.65 3.36 1.04
C ASN A 41 5.01 4.27 -0.04
N VAL A 42 5.38 5.55 -0.03
CA VAL A 42 4.91 6.55 -0.99
C VAL A 42 5.46 6.22 -2.37
N ARG A 43 4.57 6.11 -3.36
CA ARG A 43 4.88 5.74 -4.73
C ARG A 43 3.95 6.44 -5.71
N PHE A 44 4.40 6.55 -6.95
CA PHE A 44 3.60 7.09 -8.04
C PHE A 44 3.13 5.97 -8.95
N ASP A 45 1.90 6.05 -9.44
CA ASP A 45 1.45 5.24 -10.57
C ASP A 45 1.93 5.85 -11.90
N THR A 46 1.57 5.21 -13.02
CA THR A 46 1.93 5.70 -14.36
C THR A 46 1.13 6.93 -14.81
N GLN A 47 0.05 7.27 -14.11
CA GLN A 47 -0.82 8.42 -14.39
C GLN A 47 -0.48 9.64 -13.51
N GLY A 48 0.48 9.50 -12.60
CA GLY A 48 0.90 10.54 -11.67
C GLY A 48 0.09 10.57 -10.37
N SER A 49 -0.79 9.60 -10.12
CA SER A 49 -1.43 9.44 -8.81
C SER A 49 -0.40 9.01 -7.78
N ILE A 50 -0.57 9.44 -6.53
CA ILE A 50 0.34 9.13 -5.42
C ILE A 50 -0.35 8.17 -4.46
N CYS A 51 0.23 7.00 -4.28
CA CYS A 51 -0.22 5.98 -3.34
C CYS A 51 0.71 5.92 -2.14
N GLY A 52 0.17 5.67 -0.95
CA GLY A 52 1.02 5.47 0.22
C GLY A 52 0.23 5.12 1.47
N GLN A 53 0.95 5.01 2.58
CA GLN A 53 0.38 4.89 3.90
C GLN A 53 0.76 6.07 4.77
N PHE A 54 -0.15 6.45 5.67
CA PHE A 54 0.07 7.51 6.62
C PHE A 54 -0.46 7.14 8.00
N ARG A 55 0.12 7.73 9.04
CA ARG A 55 -0.39 7.65 10.41
C ARG A 55 -0.09 8.91 11.19
N GLY A 56 -0.83 9.14 12.26
CA GLY A 56 -0.63 10.23 13.20
C GLY A 56 -0.66 9.74 14.63
N LYS A 57 -0.46 10.67 15.56
CA LYS A 57 -0.75 10.46 16.97
C LYS A 57 -2.19 10.86 17.28
N ASP A 58 -2.82 10.08 18.13
CA ASP A 58 -4.09 10.42 18.77
C ASP A 58 -3.91 11.52 19.84
N ASP A 59 -5.01 11.90 20.49
CA ASP A 59 -5.04 12.90 21.55
C ASP A 59 -4.23 12.48 22.79
N ALA A 60 -4.00 11.17 22.98
CA ALA A 60 -3.15 10.62 24.03
C ALA A 60 -1.66 10.60 23.65
N GLY A 61 -1.31 11.07 22.45
CA GLY A 61 0.06 11.11 21.95
C GLY A 61 0.61 9.76 21.46
N LYS A 62 -0.24 8.74 21.34
CA LYS A 62 0.10 7.40 20.85
C LYS A 62 -0.10 7.36 19.33
N PHE A 63 0.82 6.73 18.62
CA PHE A 63 0.63 6.51 17.19
C PHE A 63 -0.51 5.52 16.94
N GLU A 64 -1.43 5.91 16.08
CA GLU A 64 -2.44 5.04 15.50
C GLU A 64 -1.80 4.12 14.45
N ALA A 65 -2.55 3.11 14.02
CA ALA A 65 -2.12 2.26 12.90
C ALA A 65 -1.99 3.10 11.62
N TYR A 66 -1.17 2.61 10.68
CA TYR A 66 -1.18 3.17 9.33
C TYR A 66 -2.53 2.96 8.65
N ARG A 67 -2.91 3.92 7.81
CA ARG A 67 -4.01 3.82 6.86
C ARG A 67 -3.48 4.08 5.46
N SER A 68 -4.13 3.51 4.45
CA SER A 68 -3.77 3.74 3.06
C SER A 68 -4.43 4.99 2.53
N TYR A 69 -3.78 5.67 1.59
CA TYR A 69 -4.36 6.78 0.85
C TYR A 69 -3.96 6.71 -0.63
N VAL A 70 -4.76 7.36 -1.45
CA VAL A 70 -4.41 7.72 -2.82
C VAL A 70 -4.69 9.20 -3.06
N ALA A 71 -3.79 9.86 -3.77
CA ALA A 71 -4.00 11.19 -4.33
C ALA A 71 -4.09 11.07 -5.85
N ILE A 72 -5.28 11.23 -6.40
CA ILE A 72 -5.57 11.05 -7.83
C ILE A 72 -5.37 12.38 -8.55
N LYS A 73 -4.54 12.40 -9.59
CA LYS A 73 -4.21 13.62 -10.33
C LYS A 73 -5.30 13.95 -11.36
N HIS A 74 -5.89 15.14 -11.23
CA HIS A 74 -6.88 15.70 -12.16
C HIS A 74 -6.50 17.14 -12.52
N ASP A 75 -6.15 17.40 -13.79
CA ASP A 75 -5.84 18.76 -14.29
C ASP A 75 -4.83 19.54 -13.42
N GLY A 76 -3.83 18.84 -12.89
CA GLY A 76 -2.81 19.42 -12.01
C GLY A 76 -3.23 19.60 -10.54
N GLN A 77 -4.45 19.20 -10.17
CA GLN A 77 -4.94 19.10 -8.81
C GLN A 77 -4.98 17.64 -8.34
N TYR A 78 -5.14 17.44 -7.03
CA TYR A 78 -5.22 16.11 -6.43
C TYR A 78 -6.51 15.94 -5.64
N GLU A 79 -7.29 14.92 -5.99
CA GLU A 79 -8.36 14.36 -5.17
C GLU A 79 -7.74 13.38 -4.16
N ILE A 80 -8.08 13.51 -2.88
CA ILE A 80 -7.53 12.64 -1.82
C ILE A 80 -8.61 11.65 -1.38
N ILE A 81 -8.26 10.37 -1.39
CA ILE A 81 -9.08 9.31 -0.80
C ILE A 81 -8.25 8.60 0.26
N VAL A 82 -8.82 8.43 1.45
CA VAL A 82 -8.24 7.69 2.58
C VAL A 82 -9.02 6.39 2.79
N ASP A 83 -8.31 5.33 3.17
CA ASP A 83 -8.90 4.05 3.53
C ASP A 83 -9.21 4.00 5.02
N ASP A 84 -10.45 4.33 5.38
CA ASP A 84 -10.95 4.20 6.76
C ASP A 84 -11.48 2.80 7.09
N THR A 85 -11.65 1.92 6.09
CA THR A 85 -12.22 0.58 6.27
C THR A 85 -11.19 -0.55 6.14
N GLY A 86 -10.01 -0.25 5.59
CA GLY A 86 -8.93 -1.20 5.28
C GLY A 86 -9.13 -1.98 3.98
N ASN A 87 -10.25 -1.75 3.29
CA ASN A 87 -10.69 -2.49 2.09
C ASN A 87 -11.28 -1.54 1.02
N ASN A 88 -10.81 -0.29 0.93
CA ASN A 88 -11.35 0.64 -0.07
C ASN A 88 -10.98 0.21 -1.51
N LEU A 89 -11.95 -0.32 -2.26
CA LEU A 89 -11.74 -0.82 -3.62
C LEU A 89 -11.20 0.24 -4.58
N ARG A 90 -11.62 1.50 -4.46
CA ARG A 90 -11.13 2.58 -5.33
C ARG A 90 -9.64 2.81 -5.15
N ILE A 91 -9.15 2.77 -3.91
CA ILE A 91 -7.72 2.82 -3.62
C ILE A 91 -7.03 1.61 -4.25
N ARG A 92 -7.60 0.41 -4.16
CA ARG A 92 -7.00 -0.81 -4.73
C ARG A 92 -6.94 -0.80 -6.26
N GLU A 93 -7.91 -0.20 -6.93
CA GLU A 93 -7.90 -0.06 -8.40
C GLU A 93 -6.70 0.75 -8.89
N ILE A 94 -6.31 1.77 -8.12
CA ILE A 94 -5.24 2.71 -8.50
C ILE A 94 -3.90 2.24 -7.92
N CYS A 95 -3.88 1.83 -6.65
CA CYS A 95 -2.66 1.54 -5.90
C CYS A 95 -2.27 0.06 -5.89
N GLY A 96 -3.06 -0.81 -6.52
CA GLY A 96 -2.84 -2.25 -6.63
C GLY A 96 -3.71 -3.07 -5.68
N GLY A 97 -3.93 -4.34 -6.05
CA GLY A 97 -4.65 -5.31 -5.23
C GLY A 97 -6.15 -5.44 -5.51
N ALA A 98 -6.74 -4.71 -6.46
CA ALA A 98 -8.19 -4.77 -6.71
C ALA A 98 -8.67 -6.17 -7.11
N ASP A 99 -7.95 -6.85 -8.01
CA ASP A 99 -8.31 -8.22 -8.41
C ASP A 99 -8.16 -9.21 -7.24
N LEU A 100 -7.14 -9.02 -6.42
CA LEU A 100 -6.93 -9.83 -5.22
C LEU A 100 -8.07 -9.63 -4.21
N GLN A 101 -8.50 -8.39 -4.01
CA GLN A 101 -9.59 -8.08 -3.09
C GLN A 101 -10.91 -8.66 -3.58
N ARG A 102 -11.24 -8.46 -4.87
CA ARG A 102 -12.46 -9.03 -5.46
C ARG A 102 -12.51 -10.55 -5.36
N ARG A 103 -11.37 -11.24 -5.54
CA ARG A 103 -11.29 -12.70 -5.34
C ARG A 103 -11.50 -13.09 -3.89
N ALA A 104 -10.83 -12.42 -2.96
CA ALA A 104 -11.01 -12.69 -1.54
C ALA A 104 -12.46 -12.50 -1.10
N GLU A 105 -13.13 -11.45 -1.59
CA GLU A 105 -14.56 -11.20 -1.36
C GLU A 105 -15.45 -12.29 -1.98
N ALA A 106 -15.16 -12.74 -3.20
CA ALA A 106 -15.95 -13.76 -3.90
C ALA A 106 -15.99 -15.12 -3.19
N VAL A 107 -14.97 -15.44 -2.39
CA VAL A 107 -14.88 -16.69 -1.63
C VAL A 107 -15.04 -16.49 -0.11
N ALA A 108 -15.28 -15.26 0.36
CA ALA A 108 -15.19 -14.91 1.78
C ALA A 108 -16.10 -15.73 2.72
N ASP A 109 -17.25 -16.19 2.20
CA ASP A 109 -18.27 -16.95 2.95
C ASP A 109 -18.23 -18.46 2.67
N GLN A 110 -17.29 -18.92 1.84
CA GLN A 110 -17.11 -20.35 1.55
C GLN A 110 -16.36 -21.03 2.71
N PRO A 111 -16.51 -22.36 2.90
CA PRO A 111 -15.67 -23.08 3.84
C PRO A 111 -14.18 -22.98 3.47
N ALA A 112 -13.33 -22.70 4.45
CA ALA A 112 -11.87 -22.59 4.28
C ALA A 112 -11.15 -23.72 5.03
N PRO A 113 -11.26 -25.00 4.60
CA PRO A 113 -10.72 -26.15 5.33
C PRO A 113 -9.19 -26.13 5.46
N GLU A 114 -8.51 -25.44 4.53
CA GLU A 114 -7.05 -25.28 4.55
C GLU A 114 -6.58 -24.03 5.31
N GLY A 115 -7.52 -23.25 5.86
CA GLY A 115 -7.24 -22.03 6.61
C GLY A 115 -7.21 -20.76 5.76
N TRP A 116 -6.52 -19.74 6.27
CA TRP A 116 -6.51 -18.38 5.74
C TRP A 116 -5.09 -17.83 5.63
N ASP A 117 -4.80 -17.11 4.56
CA ASP A 117 -3.56 -16.36 4.42
C ASP A 117 -3.82 -14.86 4.52
N VAL A 118 -2.77 -14.13 4.88
CA VAL A 118 -2.64 -12.70 4.62
C VAL A 118 -1.68 -12.52 3.45
N GLU A 119 -2.20 -12.18 2.28
CA GLU A 119 -1.42 -11.91 1.08
C GLU A 119 -1.05 -10.43 1.00
N VAL A 120 0.24 -10.12 0.92
CA VAL A 120 0.72 -8.74 0.73
C VAL A 120 0.29 -8.25 -0.64
N ILE A 121 -0.30 -7.05 -0.69
CA ILE A 121 -0.66 -6.43 -1.97
C ILE A 121 0.61 -6.08 -2.72
N GLN A 122 0.65 -6.54 -3.96
CA GLN A 122 1.69 -6.22 -4.93
C GLN A 122 1.10 -5.37 -6.05
N GLY A 123 1.94 -4.53 -6.64
CA GLY A 123 1.55 -3.67 -7.76
C GLY A 123 2.77 -3.05 -8.43
N ALA A 124 2.54 -2.36 -9.54
CA ALA A 124 3.57 -1.55 -10.16
C ALA A 124 4.14 -0.57 -9.12
N ASN A 125 5.46 -0.42 -9.09
CA ASN A 125 6.17 0.51 -8.21
C ASN A 125 6.01 0.26 -6.69
N MET A 126 5.66 -0.97 -6.26
CA MET A 126 5.56 -1.35 -4.83
C MET A 126 6.88 -1.79 -4.17
N GLY A 127 7.98 -1.72 -4.92
CA GLY A 127 9.29 -2.21 -4.49
C GLY A 127 9.53 -3.66 -4.88
N ALA A 128 10.77 -4.11 -4.75
CA ALA A 128 11.13 -5.49 -5.05
C ALA A 128 10.52 -6.45 -4.00
N LEU A 129 10.22 -7.68 -4.43
CA LEU A 129 9.75 -8.75 -3.55
C LEU A 129 10.72 -8.97 -2.38
N SER A 130 12.03 -8.94 -2.67
CA SER A 130 13.11 -9.05 -1.68
C SER A 130 12.99 -8.00 -0.58
N ASP A 131 12.69 -6.75 -0.94
CA ASP A 131 12.62 -5.64 0.02
C ASP A 131 11.37 -5.74 0.88
N MET A 132 10.26 -6.24 0.31
CA MET A 132 9.06 -6.53 1.09
C MET A 132 9.32 -7.64 2.11
N THR A 133 9.93 -8.75 1.68
CA THR A 133 10.26 -9.86 2.59
C THR A 133 11.29 -9.47 3.65
N ALA A 134 12.30 -8.68 3.28
CA ALA A 134 13.31 -8.20 4.23
C ALA A 134 12.67 -7.34 5.34
N ARG A 135 11.78 -6.41 4.98
CA ARG A 135 11.07 -5.58 5.97
C ARG A 135 10.20 -6.40 6.93
N LEU A 136 9.52 -7.44 6.42
CA LEU A 136 8.75 -8.35 7.27
C LEU A 136 9.66 -9.12 8.23
N ILE A 137 10.80 -9.64 7.75
CA ILE A 137 11.79 -10.34 8.56
C ILE A 137 12.42 -9.42 9.62
N GLU A 138 12.74 -8.18 9.28
CA GLU A 138 13.26 -7.16 10.22
C GLU A 138 12.27 -6.87 11.35
N LYS A 139 10.98 -7.03 11.09
CA LYS A 139 9.92 -6.93 12.09
C LYS A 139 9.59 -8.29 12.72
N GLY A 140 10.32 -9.36 12.41
CA GLY A 140 10.01 -10.69 12.94
C GLY A 140 8.58 -11.12 12.62
N ILE A 141 8.09 -10.76 11.43
CA ILE A 141 6.80 -11.19 10.90
C ILE A 141 7.08 -12.39 10.00
N PRO A 142 6.74 -13.62 10.43
CA PRO A 142 6.92 -14.80 9.61
C PRO A 142 6.12 -14.67 8.33
N SER A 143 6.79 -14.85 7.20
CA SER A 143 6.20 -14.84 5.87
C SER A 143 6.86 -15.89 4.98
N SER A 144 6.11 -16.37 3.98
CA SER A 144 6.59 -17.25 2.92
C SER A 144 6.45 -16.56 1.57
N VAL A 145 7.19 -17.07 0.58
CA VAL A 145 6.98 -16.72 -0.82
C VAL A 145 6.47 -17.96 -1.53
N GLU A 146 5.33 -17.82 -2.20
CA GLU A 146 4.73 -18.89 -3.01
C GLU A 146 4.50 -18.40 -4.44
N TYR A 147 4.38 -19.33 -5.38
CA TYR A 147 4.00 -18.99 -6.75
C TYR A 147 2.52 -19.29 -6.95
N ARG A 148 1.73 -18.24 -7.22
CA ARG A 148 0.31 -18.34 -7.63
C ARG A 148 0.20 -17.81 -9.05
N ASP A 149 -0.24 -18.65 -9.98
CA ASP A 149 -0.29 -18.40 -11.43
C ASP A 149 1.03 -17.90 -12.02
N GLY A 150 2.13 -18.53 -11.61
CA GLY A 150 3.47 -18.14 -12.07
C GLY A 150 3.96 -16.78 -11.57
N LYS A 151 3.22 -16.12 -10.67
CA LYS A 151 3.64 -14.86 -10.02
C LYS A 151 4.01 -15.13 -8.56
N PRO A 152 5.17 -14.65 -8.08
CA PRO A 152 5.54 -14.80 -6.69
C PRO A 152 4.66 -13.91 -5.80
N VAL A 153 4.03 -14.48 -4.79
CA VAL A 153 3.22 -13.79 -3.77
C VAL A 153 3.89 -13.91 -2.40
N VAL A 154 3.71 -12.90 -1.54
CA VAL A 154 4.17 -12.96 -0.14
C VAL A 154 2.98 -13.24 0.73
N LEU A 155 3.06 -14.30 1.52
CA LEU A 155 1.98 -14.78 2.38
C LEU A 155 2.42 -14.78 3.83
N MET A 156 1.48 -14.52 4.73
CA MET A 156 1.59 -14.84 6.15
C MET A 156 0.45 -15.81 6.46
N GLY A 157 0.76 -17.01 6.92
CA GLY A 157 -0.22 -18.08 7.08
C GLY A 157 0.35 -19.45 6.74
N PRO A 158 -0.49 -20.50 6.69
CA PRO A 158 -1.94 -20.44 6.92
C PRO A 158 -2.29 -20.21 8.40
N PHE A 159 -3.38 -19.49 8.62
CA PHE A 159 -4.05 -19.29 9.90
C PHE A 159 -5.29 -20.19 9.98
N PRO A 160 -5.58 -20.80 11.14
CA PRO A 160 -6.73 -21.69 11.31
C PRO A 160 -8.08 -20.96 11.24
N THR A 161 -8.11 -19.66 11.54
CA THR A 161 -9.33 -18.84 11.59
C THR A 161 -9.15 -17.54 10.81
N LYS A 162 -10.25 -16.99 10.30
CA LYS A 162 -10.26 -15.71 9.58
C LYS A 162 -9.85 -14.57 10.51
N GLU A 163 -10.28 -14.66 11.77
CA GLU A 163 -10.01 -13.69 12.82
C GLU A 163 -8.51 -13.57 13.12
N GLU A 164 -7.78 -14.69 13.15
CA GLU A 164 -6.31 -14.68 13.30
C GLU A 164 -5.60 -14.06 12.09
N ALA A 165 -6.09 -14.31 10.88
CA ALA A 165 -5.57 -13.68 9.67
C ALA A 165 -5.86 -12.16 9.67
N GLU A 166 -7.05 -11.73 10.05
CA GLU A 166 -7.39 -10.30 10.18
C GLU A 166 -6.54 -9.61 11.26
N ALA A 167 -6.28 -10.29 12.38
CA ALA A 167 -5.37 -9.79 13.42
C ALA A 167 -3.94 -9.64 12.87
N ARG A 168 -3.46 -10.60 12.07
CA ARG A 168 -2.15 -10.47 11.40
C ARG A 168 -2.13 -9.34 10.38
N LYS A 169 -3.18 -9.16 9.58
CA LYS A 169 -3.34 -8.04 8.64
C LYS A 169 -3.29 -6.69 9.38
N ALA A 170 -3.96 -6.58 10.52
CA ALA A 170 -3.92 -5.38 11.35
C ALA A 170 -2.52 -5.10 11.93
N ASP A 171 -1.82 -6.14 12.41
CA ASP A 171 -0.46 -6.01 12.96
C ASP A 171 0.55 -5.51 11.92
N VAL A 172 0.55 -6.10 10.72
CA VAL A 172 1.49 -5.74 9.66
C VAL A 172 1.24 -4.32 9.13
N MET A 173 -0.03 -3.91 9.07
CA MET A 173 -0.39 -2.52 8.79
C MET A 173 0.12 -1.58 9.89
N ALA A 174 -0.16 -1.87 11.16
CA ALA A 174 0.23 -1.02 12.27
C ALA A 174 1.76 -0.81 12.39
N ARG A 175 2.54 -1.86 12.12
CA ARG A 175 4.00 -1.87 12.33
C ARG A 175 4.80 -1.27 11.18
N GLN A 176 4.35 -1.42 9.94
CA GLN A 176 5.12 -1.02 8.76
C GLN A 176 4.29 -0.46 7.59
N GLY A 177 2.98 -0.27 7.77
CA GLY A 177 2.11 0.26 6.72
C GLY A 177 2.06 -0.65 5.49
N THR A 178 2.20 -1.96 5.68
CA THR A 178 2.15 -2.90 4.56
C THR A 178 0.70 -3.26 4.29
N ASP A 179 0.26 -2.90 3.09
CA ASP A 179 -1.05 -3.26 2.56
C ASP A 179 -1.13 -4.77 2.29
N SER A 180 -2.21 -5.40 2.75
CA SER A 180 -2.44 -6.83 2.59
C SER A 180 -3.92 -7.19 2.64
N ILE A 181 -4.26 -8.37 2.15
CA ILE A 181 -5.63 -8.90 2.08
C ILE A 181 -5.69 -10.26 2.76
N VAL A 182 -6.75 -10.49 3.54
CA VAL A 182 -7.08 -11.83 4.05
C VAL A 182 -7.78 -12.61 2.94
N ILE A 183 -7.28 -13.80 2.63
CA ILE A 183 -7.81 -14.68 1.59
C ILE A 183 -7.78 -16.12 2.11
N GLN A 184 -8.66 -16.99 1.62
CA GLN A 184 -8.57 -18.41 1.96
C GLN A 184 -7.24 -18.99 1.44
N HIS A 185 -6.65 -19.90 2.23
CA HIS A 185 -5.44 -20.61 1.83
C HIS A 185 -5.71 -21.48 0.60
N GLY A 186 -4.72 -21.62 -0.27
CA GLY A 186 -4.82 -22.45 -1.47
C GLY A 186 -5.66 -21.87 -2.62
N VAL A 187 -6.28 -20.70 -2.47
CA VAL A 187 -7.02 -20.05 -3.57
C VAL A 187 -6.04 -19.63 -4.67
N GLN A 188 -6.19 -20.24 -5.85
CA GLN A 188 -5.45 -19.87 -7.05
C GLN A 188 -5.90 -18.49 -7.57
N ARG A 189 -5.00 -17.78 -8.27
CA ARG A 189 -5.25 -16.40 -8.70
C ARG A 189 -6.15 -16.33 -9.95
#